data_AF-A0A231VP11-F1
#
_entry.id   AF-A0A231VP11-F1
#
_cell.length_a   1.000
_cell.length_b   1.000
_cell.length_c   1.000
_cell.angle_alpha   90.00
_cell.angle_beta   90.00
_cell.angle_gamma   90.00
#
_symmetry.space_group_name_H-M   'P 1'
#
loop_
_entity.id
_entity.type
_entity.pdbx_description
1 polymer ?
#
loop_
_entity_poly.entity_id
_entity_poly.type
_entity_poly.pdbx_seq_one_letter_code
_entity_poly.pdbx_strand_id
1 'polypeptide(L)' 'MDTVHLQGMGMDDHVKLFASLDEIKTDADVWIDFTVPGAAFENAKFAIQHGIHPVIGTSGITDDQV' A
#
# COMPACT_ATOMS: atom_id res chain seq x y z
N MET A 1 -14.15 -1.76 4.71
CA MET A 1 -14.38 -0.35 5.10
C MET A 1 -14.89 0.37 3.87
N ASP A 2 -15.87 1.26 4.03
CA ASP A 2 -16.42 2.03 2.91
C ASP A 2 -15.44 3.15 2.53
N THR A 3 -15.02 3.20 1.26
CA THR A 3 -14.08 4.19 0.74
C THR A 3 -14.65 5.62 0.84
N VAL A 4 -15.99 5.75 0.83
CA VAL A 4 -16.70 7.02 1.00
C VAL A 4 -16.45 7.63 2.38
N HIS A 5 -16.25 6.81 3.42
CA HIS A 5 -16.01 7.32 4.77
C HIS A 5 -14.57 7.85 4.96
N LEU A 6 -13.60 7.31 4.21
CA LEU A 6 -12.19 7.65 4.34
C LEU A 6 -11.80 8.91 3.53
N GLN A 7 -12.51 9.22 2.43
CA GLN A 7 -12.36 10.51 1.74
C GLN A 7 -12.71 11.71 2.63
N GLY A 8 -13.47 11.50 3.72
CA GLY A 8 -13.80 12.53 4.71
C GLY A 8 -12.67 12.92 5.68
N MET A 9 -11.48 12.31 5.59
CA MET A 9 -10.36 12.57 6.50
C MET A 9 -9.57 13.86 6.19
N GLY A 10 -10.10 14.75 5.36
CA GLY A 10 -9.45 16.01 4.98
C GLY A 10 -8.32 15.85 3.97
N MET A 11 -8.34 14.77 3.18
CA MET A 11 -7.42 14.59 2.07
C MET A 11 -7.88 15.43 0.87
N ASP A 12 -6.90 15.91 0.10
CA ASP A 12 -7.17 16.65 -1.14
C ASP A 12 -7.89 15.76 -2.17
N ASP A 13 -8.73 16.36 -3.03
CA ASP A 13 -9.54 15.66 -4.05
C ASP A 13 -8.69 14.83 -5.04
N HIS A 14 -7.39 15.15 -5.17
CA HIS A 14 -6.46 14.42 -6.02
C HIS A 14 -5.87 13.17 -5.35
N VAL A 15 -6.10 12.98 -4.05
CA VAL A 15 -5.67 11.76 -3.34
C VAL A 15 -6.71 10.67 -3.54
N LYS A 16 -6.32 9.66 -4.32
CA LYS A 16 -7.19 8.52 -4.65
C LYS A 16 -7.10 7.44 -3.58
N LEU A 17 -8.25 6.91 -3.20
CA LEU A 17 -8.36 5.74 -2.35
C LEU A 17 -8.74 4.53 -3.22
N PHE A 18 -8.04 3.42 -3.00
CA PHE A 18 -8.26 2.16 -3.71
C PHE A 18 -8.61 1.08 -2.70
N ALA A 19 -9.51 0.16 -3.08
CA ALA A 19 -9.91 -0.95 -2.21
C ALA A 19 -9.12 -2.23 -2.50
N SER A 20 -8.40 -2.27 -3.63
CA SER A 20 -7.61 -3.42 -4.08
C SER A 20 -6.37 -2.99 -4.87
N LEU A 21 -5.33 -3.82 -4.86
CA LEU A 21 -4.05 -3.53 -5.52
C LEU A 21 -4.16 -3.44 -7.06
N ASP A 22 -5.06 -4.21 -7.67
CA ASP A 22 -5.29 -4.22 -9.12
C ASP A 22 -5.96 -2.95 -9.66
N GLU A 23 -6.58 -2.14 -8.78
CA GLU A 23 -7.15 -0.84 -9.12
C GLU A 23 -6.07 0.25 -9.19
N ILE A 24 -4.90 0.01 -8.59
CA ILE A 24 -3.84 1.01 -8.45
C ILE A 24 -3.14 1.21 -9.80
N LYS A 25 -3.35 2.39 -10.37
CA LYS A 25 -2.60 2.88 -11.53
C LYS A 25 -1.95 4.19 -11.13
N THR A 26 -0.64 4.14 -10.92
CA THR A 26 0.13 5.24 -10.35
C THR A 26 1.52 5.30 -10.96
N ASP A 27 2.07 6.51 -10.99
CA ASP A 27 3.47 6.83 -11.30
C ASP A 27 4.28 7.09 -10.02
N ALA A 28 3.78 6.66 -8.86
CA ALA A 28 4.43 6.84 -7.58
C ALA A 28 5.82 6.17 -7.54
N ASP A 29 6.80 6.88 -6.99
CA ASP A 29 8.18 6.37 -6.84
C ASP A 29 8.38 5.50 -5.59
N VAL A 30 7.57 5.71 -4.55
CA VAL A 30 7.74 5.12 -3.22
C VAL A 30 6.43 4.50 -2.71
N TRP A 31 6.54 3.30 -2.13
CA TRP A 31 5.44 2.59 -1.46
C TRP A 31 5.69 2.56 0.04
N ILE A 32 4.85 3.21 0.85
CA ILE A 32 4.98 3.22 2.31
C ILE A 32 3.98 2.23 2.90
N ASP A 33 4.48 1.19 3.58
CA ASP A 33 3.64 0.09 4.10
C ASP A 33 3.70 0.00 5.62
N PHE A 34 2.57 0.35 6.25
CA PHE A 34 2.28 0.08 7.66
C PHE A 34 0.98 -0.68 7.75
N THR A 35 1.08 -2.00 7.64
CA THR A 35 -0.07 -2.90 7.59
C THR A 35 0.08 -4.03 8.60
N VAL A 36 -0.46 -5.21 8.28
CA VAL A 36 -0.36 -6.44 9.06
C VAL A 36 0.63 -7.41 8.40
N PRO A 37 1.33 -8.26 9.16
CA PRO A 37 2.36 -9.16 8.62
C PRO A 37 1.92 -9.98 7.40
N GLY A 38 0.66 -10.42 7.39
CA GLY A 38 0.11 -11.23 6.30
C GLY A 38 -0.08 -10.47 4.97
N ALA A 39 -0.05 -9.14 4.97
CA ALA A 39 -0.22 -8.31 3.77
C ALA A 39 1.10 -7.71 3.25
N ALA A 40 2.07 -7.45 4.14
CA ALA A 40 3.29 -6.73 3.80
C ALA A 40 4.09 -7.38 2.66
N PHE A 41 4.16 -8.71 2.61
CA PHE A 41 4.89 -9.42 1.56
C PHE A 41 4.29 -9.20 0.17
N GLU A 42 2.98 -9.43 0.00
CA GLU A 42 2.33 -9.24 -1.31
C GLU A 42 2.29 -7.76 -1.71
N ASN A 43 2.18 -6.84 -0.75
CA ASN A 43 2.29 -5.39 -1.03
C ASN A 43 3.69 -5.01 -1.52
N ALA A 44 4.75 -5.50 -0.88
CA ALA A 44 6.13 -5.24 -1.29
C ALA A 44 6.39 -5.80 -2.70
N LYS A 45 5.91 -7.02 -2.98
CA LYS A 45 5.99 -7.64 -4.30
C LYS A 45 5.25 -6.82 -5.36
N PHE A 46 4.04 -6.34 -5.07
CA PHE A 46 3.30 -5.45 -5.96
C PHE A 46 4.10 -4.19 -6.28
N ALA A 47 4.64 -3.52 -5.26
CA ALA A 47 5.44 -2.30 -5.43
C ALA A 47 6.64 -2.54 -6.35
N ILE A 48 7.43 -3.59 -6.07
CA ILE A 48 8.62 -3.94 -6.86
C ILE A 48 8.26 -4.24 -8.31
N GLN A 49 7.18 -5.00 -8.55
CA GLN A 49 6.73 -5.34 -9.90
C GLN A 49 6.29 -4.12 -10.72
N HIS A 50 5.85 -3.06 -10.06
CA HIS A 50 5.46 -1.79 -10.68
C HIS A 50 6.59 -0.75 -10.69
N GLY A 51 7.81 -1.11 -10.29
CA GLY A 51 8.97 -0.21 -10.27
C GLY A 51 8.94 0.81 -9.13
N ILE A 52 8.12 0.58 -8.11
CA ILE A 52 7.94 1.44 -6.94
C ILE A 52 8.86 0.94 -5.82
N HIS A 53 9.58 1.84 -5.15
CA HIS A 53 10.53 1.48 -4.08
C HIS A 53 9.81 1.32 -2.73
N PRO A 54 9.75 0.11 -2.13
CA PRO A 54 9.03 -0.08 -0.88
C PRO A 54 9.82 0.36 0.35
N VAL A 55 9.12 0.99 1.30
CA VAL A 55 9.55 1.27 2.68
C VAL A 55 8.55 0.58 3.61
N ILE A 56 8.97 -0.55 4.18
CA ILE A 56 8.11 -1.42 4.99
C ILE A 56 8.37 -1.17 6.47
N GLY A 57 7.35 -0.68 7.19
CA GLY A 57 7.35 -0.48 8.63
C GLY A 57 6.55 -1.55 9.41
N THR A 58 5.94 -2.49 8.70
CA THR A 58 5.15 -3.59 9.29
C THR A 58 6.04 -4.49 10.16
N SER A 59 5.70 -4.64 11.44
CA SER A 59 6.39 -5.53 12.37
C SER A 59 5.77 -6.93 12.37
N GLY A 60 6.48 -7.92 12.94
CA GLY A 60 5.98 -9.30 13.04
C GLY A 60 6.08 -10.12 11.74
N ILE A 61 6.84 -9.63 10.76
CA ILE A 61 7.20 -10.36 9.55
C ILE A 61 8.14 -11.52 9.93
N THR A 62 7.95 -12.70 9.33
CA THR A 62 8.82 -13.86 9.53
C THR A 62 10.04 -13.81 8.61
N ASP A 63 11.13 -14.47 8.97
CA ASP A 63 12.36 -14.54 8.15
C ASP A 63 12.10 -15.01 6.71
N ASP A 64 11.15 -15.93 6.48
CA ASP A 64 10.79 -16.44 5.15
C ASP A 64 10.15 -15.38 4.23
N GLN A 65 9.75 -14.23 4.77
CA GLN A 65 9.09 -13.12 4.06
C GLN A 65 10.05 -11.93 3.80
N VAL A 66 11.35 -12.07 4.11
CA VAL A 66 12.39 -11.05 3.92
C VAL A 66 13.29 -11.37 2.73
#